data_AF-A0A2M8M865-F1
#
_entry.id   AF-A0A2M8M865-F1
#
_cell.length_a   1.000
_cell.length_b   1.000
_cell.length_c   1.000
_cell.angle_alpha   90.00
_cell.angle_beta   90.00
_cell.angle_gamma   90.00
#
_symmetry.space_group_name_H-M   'P 1'
#
loop_
_entity.id
_entity.type
_entity.pdbx_description
1 polymer ?
#
loop_
_entity_poly.entity_id
_entity_poly.type
_entity_poly.pdbx_seq_one_letter_code
_entity_poly.pdbx_strand_id
1 'polypeptide(L)'
;MKKALFTMLFMFLGITATFAQKVTVPEPEFADQTYLLTSNSEYVKLPREAGVVKTKAGASLYLTGIGKVKTRFTLSGKTAAVSAPAGQDVRLIVRAANNSTDPESFINIFPFEVKGKERRAQLAEVGTLSAAKENSLGQINFQAKKYGTSSYLIVIKDLKPGEYGISLGDPDKMNEKNGMKVTTFSVK
;
A
#
# COMPACT_ATOMS: atom_id res chain seq x y z
N MET A 1 -21.14 -58.69 20.67
CA MET A 1 -21.42 -57.44 19.92
C MET A 1 -21.50 -56.25 20.88
N LYS A 2 -20.38 -55.77 21.45
CA LYS A 2 -20.34 -54.61 22.39
C LYS A 2 -18.96 -53.94 22.46
N LYS A 3 -18.26 -53.80 21.32
CA LYS A 3 -16.92 -53.14 21.30
C LYS A 3 -16.71 -52.18 20.12
N ALA A 4 -17.75 -51.88 19.35
CA ALA A 4 -17.65 -51.05 18.14
C ALA A 4 -18.44 -49.73 18.25
N LEU A 5 -18.71 -49.24 19.46
CA LEU A 5 -19.51 -48.02 19.65
C LEU A 5 -18.76 -46.85 20.33
N PHE A 6 -17.47 -47.00 20.64
CA PHE A 6 -16.72 -45.95 21.36
C PHE A 6 -15.69 -45.20 20.51
N THR A 7 -15.58 -45.51 19.22
CA THR A 7 -14.62 -44.90 18.30
C THR A 7 -15.27 -43.92 17.32
N MET A 8 -16.29 -43.18 17.79
CA MET A 8 -16.98 -42.17 16.99
C MET A 8 -17.30 -40.92 17.85
N LEU A 9 -16.30 -40.40 18.57
CA LEU A 9 -16.44 -39.12 19.28
C LEU A 9 -15.21 -38.19 19.22
N PHE A 10 -14.15 -38.57 18.50
CA PHE A 10 -12.92 -37.77 18.42
C PHE A 10 -12.65 -37.15 17.03
N MET A 11 -13.71 -36.88 16.26
CA MET A 11 -13.59 -36.29 14.93
C MET A 11 -14.44 -35.02 14.80
N PHE A 12 -14.33 -34.09 15.74
CA PHE A 12 -14.98 -32.76 15.60
C PHE A 12 -14.29 -31.65 16.40
N LEU A 13 -12.96 -31.62 16.45
CA LEU A 13 -12.23 -30.48 17.00
C LEU A 13 -10.98 -30.18 16.18
N GLY A 14 -11.18 -29.47 15.07
CA GLY A 14 -10.08 -29.09 14.19
C GLY A 14 -10.46 -28.15 13.06
N ILE A 15 -11.51 -27.34 13.20
CA ILE A 15 -11.66 -26.17 12.34
C ILE A 15 -10.85 -25.06 13.00
N THR A 16 -9.60 -24.94 12.56
CA THR A 16 -8.70 -23.87 12.94
C THR A 16 -9.35 -22.52 12.62
N ALA A 17 -9.83 -21.82 13.65
CA ALA A 17 -10.21 -20.42 13.58
C ALA A 17 -8.95 -19.55 13.46
N THR A 18 -8.28 -19.58 12.30
CA THR A 18 -7.10 -18.75 12.03
C THR A 18 -7.44 -17.25 11.89
N PHE A 19 -8.71 -16.88 11.85
CA PHE A 19 -9.16 -15.49 11.67
C PHE A 19 -9.69 -14.81 12.94
N ALA A 20 -9.68 -15.49 14.10
CA ALA A 20 -10.26 -14.96 15.34
C ALA A 20 -9.26 -14.21 16.25
N GLN A 21 -8.00 -14.02 15.82
CA GLN A 21 -7.05 -13.27 16.62
C GLN A 21 -7.35 -11.77 16.52
N LYS A 22 -7.96 -11.23 17.59
CA LYS A 22 -8.30 -9.82 17.71
C LYS A 22 -7.02 -8.98 17.69
N VAL A 23 -6.91 -8.09 16.70
CA VAL A 23 -5.85 -7.06 16.67
C VAL A 23 -6.12 -6.07 17.81
N THR A 24 -5.08 -5.74 18.57
CA THR A 24 -5.15 -4.90 19.79
C THR A 24 -4.38 -3.58 19.67
N VAL A 25 -3.79 -3.31 18.51
CA VAL A 25 -3.02 -2.11 18.20
C VAL A 25 -3.92 -0.86 18.24
N PRO A 26 -3.51 0.26 18.87
CA PRO A 26 -4.32 1.48 18.85
C PRO A 26 -4.49 2.06 17.44
N GLU A 27 -5.56 2.85 17.24
CA GLU A 27 -5.70 3.64 16.01
C GLU A 27 -4.59 4.70 15.92
N PRO A 28 -4.07 5.01 14.71
CA PRO A 28 -3.12 6.10 14.56
C PRO A 28 -3.75 7.44 14.97
N GLU A 29 -2.98 8.26 15.68
CA GLU A 29 -3.49 9.52 16.26
C GLU A 29 -3.92 10.55 15.21
N PHE A 30 -3.31 10.54 14.01
CA PHE A 30 -3.53 11.55 12.97
C PHE A 30 -3.92 10.90 11.64
N ALA A 31 -4.78 11.59 10.87
CA ALA A 31 -5.37 11.12 9.59
C ALA A 31 -4.35 10.63 8.55
N ASP A 32 -3.13 11.13 8.64
CA ASP A 32 -2.05 10.86 7.71
C ASP A 32 -1.05 9.80 8.19
N GLN A 33 -1.32 9.16 9.32
CA GLN A 33 -0.46 8.12 9.89
C GLN A 33 -0.92 6.73 9.49
N THR A 34 0.06 5.89 9.21
CA THR A 34 -0.14 4.47 8.91
C THR A 34 0.77 3.64 9.79
N TYR A 35 0.21 2.60 10.40
CA TYR A 35 0.96 1.64 11.18
C TYR A 35 1.10 0.34 10.39
N LEU A 36 2.32 -0.20 10.35
CA LEU A 36 2.60 -1.56 9.89
C LEU A 36 2.54 -2.50 11.08
N LEU A 37 1.77 -3.58 10.97
CA LEU A 37 1.61 -4.55 12.05
C LEU A 37 2.69 -5.61 11.93
N THR A 38 3.55 -5.72 12.94
CA THR A 38 4.52 -6.81 13.06
C THR A 38 3.89 -8.03 13.72
N SER A 39 2.87 -7.83 14.55
CA SER A 39 2.05 -8.88 15.15
C SER A 39 0.61 -8.38 15.38
N ASN A 40 -0.21 -9.12 16.14
CA ASN A 40 -1.56 -8.66 16.48
C ASN A 40 -1.59 -7.60 17.59
N SER A 41 -0.47 -7.39 18.29
CA SER A 41 -0.34 -6.44 19.40
C SER A 41 0.78 -5.42 19.20
N GLU A 42 1.67 -5.65 18.24
CA GLU A 42 2.82 -4.79 17.96
C GLU A 42 2.72 -4.15 16.59
N TYR A 43 3.26 -2.93 16.51
CA TYR A 43 3.24 -2.14 15.30
C TYR A 43 4.46 -1.22 15.20
N VAL A 44 4.74 -0.79 13.97
CA VAL A 44 5.73 0.24 13.67
C VAL A 44 5.05 1.33 12.86
N LYS A 45 5.26 2.58 13.24
CA LYS A 45 4.78 3.73 12.46
C LYS A 45 5.58 3.87 11.17
N LEU A 46 4.89 3.91 10.03
CA LEU A 46 5.52 4.10 8.75
C LEU A 46 5.98 5.56 8.55
N PRO A 47 7.20 5.77 8.01
CA PRO A 47 7.69 7.11 7.73
C PRO A 47 6.96 7.71 6.52
N ARG A 48 6.87 9.04 6.50
CA ARG A 48 6.47 9.81 5.32
C ARG A 48 7.67 10.49 4.72
N GLU A 49 7.88 10.26 3.44
CA GLU A 49 9.00 10.81 2.70
C GLU A 49 8.51 11.85 1.69
N ALA A 50 9.19 13.00 1.64
CA ALA A 50 8.92 14.03 0.66
C ALA A 50 9.66 13.71 -0.64
N GLY A 51 8.94 13.71 -1.75
CA GLY A 51 9.53 13.53 -3.07
C GLY A 51 9.29 14.72 -3.99
N VAL A 52 9.76 14.57 -5.23
CA VAL A 52 9.64 15.57 -6.28
C VAL A 52 8.96 14.98 -7.51
N VAL A 53 8.09 15.75 -8.17
CA VAL A 53 7.62 15.39 -9.52
C VAL A 53 8.69 15.80 -10.51
N LYS A 54 9.09 14.86 -11.37
CA LYS A 54 9.96 15.12 -12.51
C LYS A 54 9.24 14.70 -13.79
N THR A 55 9.09 15.65 -14.73
CA THR A 55 8.61 15.37 -16.08
C THR A 55 9.79 15.30 -17.03
N LYS A 56 9.90 14.21 -17.79
CA LYS A 56 11.00 14.01 -18.76
C LYS A 56 10.47 13.52 -20.10
N ALA A 57 10.89 14.17 -21.17
CA ALA A 57 10.70 13.71 -22.53
C ALA A 57 11.71 12.61 -22.88
N GLY A 58 11.26 11.59 -23.60
CA GLY A 58 12.12 10.55 -24.17
C GLY A 58 13.01 11.13 -25.28
N ALA A 59 14.20 10.55 -25.45
CA ALA A 59 15.19 11.03 -26.43
C ALA A 59 14.64 11.08 -27.87
N SER A 60 13.76 10.15 -28.25
CA SER A 60 13.15 10.12 -29.58
C SER A 60 12.30 11.35 -29.87
N LEU A 61 11.67 11.96 -28.86
CA LEU A 61 10.90 13.19 -29.06
C LEU A 61 11.79 14.33 -29.57
N TYR A 62 13.04 14.41 -29.10
CA TYR A 62 14.00 15.41 -29.54
C TYR A 62 14.64 15.08 -30.89
N LEU A 63 14.82 13.79 -31.20
CA LEU A 63 15.50 13.34 -32.42
C LEU A 63 14.58 13.30 -33.63
N THR A 64 13.36 12.81 -33.46
CA THR A 64 12.43 12.51 -34.57
C THR A 64 11.08 13.20 -34.42
N GLY A 65 10.88 13.99 -33.36
CA GLY A 65 9.57 14.58 -33.04
C GLY A 65 8.53 13.57 -32.56
N ILE A 66 8.85 12.28 -32.50
CA ILE A 66 7.95 11.20 -32.06
C ILE A 66 8.48 10.63 -30.75
N GLY A 67 7.67 10.64 -29.70
CA GLY A 67 8.11 10.09 -28.42
C GLY A 67 7.08 10.19 -27.30
N LYS A 68 7.57 9.90 -26.10
CA LYS A 68 6.77 9.88 -24.88
C LYS A 68 7.35 10.82 -23.85
N VAL A 69 6.49 11.58 -23.20
CA VAL A 69 6.80 12.38 -22.02
C VAL A 69 6.24 11.65 -20.81
N LYS A 70 7.10 11.36 -19.84
CA LYS A 70 6.73 10.65 -18.61
C LYS A 70 6.91 11.57 -17.40
N THR A 71 5.85 11.69 -16.63
CA THR A 71 5.83 12.38 -15.34
C THR A 71 5.98 11.34 -14.24
N ARG A 72 6.96 11.53 -13.35
CA ARG A 72 7.26 10.57 -12.28
C ARG A 72 7.39 11.27 -10.93
N PHE A 73 6.79 10.68 -9.92
CA PHE A 73 7.13 10.97 -8.53
C PHE A 73 8.47 10.29 -8.20
N THR A 74 9.40 11.02 -7.59
CA THR A 74 10.75 10.55 -7.31
C THR A 74 11.11 10.80 -5.85
N LEU A 75 11.49 9.74 -5.16
CA LEU A 75 12.08 9.78 -3.82
C LEU A 75 13.58 9.52 -3.89
N SER A 76 14.33 10.19 -3.02
CA SER A 76 15.73 9.87 -2.80
C SER A 76 15.86 8.60 -1.95
N GLY A 77 16.97 7.88 -2.13
CA GLY A 77 17.22 6.63 -1.41
C GLY A 77 16.62 5.42 -2.12
N LYS A 78 17.31 4.28 -1.98
CA LYS A 78 16.94 3.02 -2.63
C LYS A 78 15.92 2.21 -1.84
N THR A 79 15.77 2.50 -0.56
CA THR A 79 14.99 1.67 0.37
C THR A 79 14.30 2.54 1.41
N ALA A 80 13.05 2.21 1.69
CA ALA A 80 12.31 2.72 2.84
C ALA A 80 12.96 2.31 4.17
N ALA A 81 12.75 3.12 5.22
CA ALA A 81 13.33 2.85 6.54
C ALA A 81 12.71 1.64 7.25
N VAL A 82 11.45 1.31 6.93
CA VAL A 82 10.70 0.21 7.55
C VAL A 82 10.44 -0.87 6.51
N SER A 83 10.56 -2.13 6.94
CA SER A 83 10.38 -3.31 6.09
C SER A 83 9.42 -4.30 6.71
N ALA A 84 8.50 -4.83 5.90
CA ALA A 84 7.68 -5.97 6.22
C ALA A 84 8.38 -7.26 5.75
N PRO A 85 8.20 -8.39 6.47
CA PRO A 85 8.78 -9.66 6.07
C PRO A 85 8.16 -10.17 4.76
N ALA A 86 9.00 -10.61 3.83
CA ALA A 86 8.56 -11.26 2.60
C ALA A 86 7.89 -12.62 2.88
N GLY A 87 6.97 -12.99 1.99
CA GLY A 87 6.23 -14.26 2.10
C GLY A 87 5.15 -14.28 3.18
N GLN A 88 4.87 -13.14 3.83
CA GLN A 88 3.78 -12.98 4.78
C GLN A 88 2.80 -11.90 4.32
N ASP A 89 1.57 -11.97 4.81
CA ASP A 89 0.56 -10.93 4.59
C ASP A 89 1.03 -9.61 5.21
N VAL A 90 1.08 -8.54 4.41
CA VAL A 90 1.35 -7.20 4.92
C VAL A 90 0.06 -6.63 5.49
N ARG A 91 0.11 -6.23 6.76
CA ARG A 91 -1.06 -5.72 7.49
C ARG A 91 -0.82 -4.30 7.95
N LEU A 92 -1.74 -3.41 7.62
CA LEU A 92 -1.63 -1.98 7.90
C LEU A 92 -2.87 -1.49 8.64
N ILE A 93 -2.70 -0.55 9.58
CA ILE A 93 -3.81 0.28 10.06
C ILE A 93 -3.63 1.67 9.45
N VAL A 94 -4.59 2.06 8.63
CA VAL A 94 -4.64 3.36 7.96
C VAL A 94 -5.73 4.19 8.62
N ARG A 95 -5.34 5.34 9.17
CA ARG A 95 -6.29 6.32 9.71
C ARG A 95 -7.01 7.03 8.56
N ALA A 96 -8.28 7.34 8.77
CA ALA A 96 -9.11 8.12 7.85
C ALA A 96 -9.96 9.13 8.64
N ALA A 97 -10.68 10.01 7.93
CA ALA A 97 -11.62 10.94 8.57
C ALA A 97 -12.78 10.20 9.25
N ASN A 98 -13.25 9.10 8.65
CA ASN A 98 -14.31 8.23 9.15
C ASN A 98 -14.08 6.80 8.65
N ASN A 99 -14.88 5.83 9.12
CA ASN A 99 -14.86 4.44 8.65
C ASN A 99 -16.08 4.06 7.78
N SER A 100 -16.74 5.05 7.17
CA SER A 100 -17.94 4.87 6.32
C SER A 100 -17.66 4.98 4.82
N THR A 101 -16.55 5.59 4.42
CA THR A 101 -16.14 5.69 3.02
C THR A 101 -15.52 4.38 2.53
N ASP A 102 -15.62 4.09 1.24
CA ASP A 102 -14.91 2.96 0.63
C ASP A 102 -13.38 3.20 0.68
N PRO A 103 -12.59 2.33 1.34
CA PRO A 103 -11.14 2.44 1.38
C PRO A 103 -10.46 2.56 0.01
N GLU A 104 -10.97 1.88 -1.00
CA GLU A 104 -10.36 1.90 -2.34
C GLU A 104 -10.51 3.26 -3.04
N SER A 105 -11.47 4.09 -2.61
CA SER A 105 -11.70 5.41 -3.20
C SER A 105 -10.62 6.44 -2.84
N PHE A 106 -9.90 6.24 -1.73
CA PHE A 106 -8.92 7.21 -1.23
C PHE A 106 -7.57 6.59 -0.85
N ILE A 107 -7.48 5.27 -0.62
CA ILE A 107 -6.21 4.61 -0.34
C ILE A 107 -5.65 4.04 -1.64
N ASN A 108 -4.50 4.55 -2.08
CA ASN A 108 -3.75 3.96 -3.17
C ASN A 108 -2.40 3.45 -2.66
N ILE A 109 -2.17 2.15 -2.84
CA ILE A 109 -0.91 1.47 -2.53
C ILE A 109 -0.26 1.09 -3.86
N PHE A 110 0.99 1.50 -4.06
CA PHE A 110 1.64 1.37 -5.35
C PHE A 110 3.11 0.96 -5.23
N PRO A 111 3.66 0.23 -6.23
CA PRO A 111 5.07 -0.14 -6.25
C PRO A 111 5.95 1.02 -6.73
N PHE A 112 7.15 1.10 -6.17
CA PHE A 112 8.23 1.93 -6.69
C PHE A 112 9.17 1.12 -7.59
N GLU A 113 9.63 1.75 -8.67
CA GLU A 113 10.80 1.30 -9.44
C GLU A 113 12.07 1.89 -8.80
N VAL A 114 12.96 1.03 -8.29
CA VAL A 114 14.27 1.45 -7.80
C VAL A 114 15.21 1.67 -8.99
N LYS A 115 15.69 2.90 -9.19
CA LYS A 115 16.62 3.24 -10.26
C LYS A 115 17.80 4.06 -9.74
N GLY A 116 18.97 3.43 -9.73
CA GLY A 116 20.17 4.06 -9.20
C GLY A 116 20.04 4.31 -7.69
N LYS A 117 20.02 5.58 -7.28
CA LYS A 117 19.86 6.01 -5.87
C LYS A 117 18.46 6.58 -5.58
N GLU A 118 17.49 6.34 -6.46
CA GLU A 118 16.13 6.88 -6.35
C GLU A 118 15.08 5.76 -6.41
N ARG A 119 13.93 5.99 -5.80
CA ARG A 119 12.67 5.23 -5.98
C ARG A 119 11.71 6.08 -6.82
N ARG A 120 11.11 5.51 -7.86
CA ARG A 120 10.30 6.24 -8.84
C ARG A 120 8.95 5.59 -9.05
N ALA A 121 7.89 6.39 -9.08
CA ALA A 121 6.55 5.94 -9.44
C ALA A 121 6.03 6.80 -10.61
N GLN A 122 5.45 6.18 -11.64
CA GLN A 122 4.97 6.90 -12.81
C GLN A 122 3.60 7.51 -12.51
N LEU A 123 3.47 8.83 -12.64
CA LEU A 123 2.19 9.52 -12.40
C LEU A 123 1.39 9.61 -13.70
N ALA A 124 2.05 9.97 -14.79
CA ALA A 124 1.40 10.16 -16.08
C ALA A 124 2.37 9.89 -17.24
N GLU A 125 1.79 9.60 -18.40
CA GLU A 125 2.50 9.43 -19.66
C GLU A 125 1.68 10.01 -20.80
N VAL A 126 2.30 10.87 -21.61
CA VAL A 126 1.71 11.39 -22.85
C VAL A 126 2.61 10.97 -24.00
N GLY A 127 2.04 10.43 -25.06
CA GLY A 127 2.77 10.10 -26.28
C GLY A 127 2.28 10.91 -27.46
N THR A 128 3.17 11.20 -28.40
CA THR A 128 2.82 11.97 -29.61
C THR A 128 1.81 11.25 -30.50
N LEU A 129 1.76 9.92 -30.43
CA LEU A 129 0.85 9.06 -31.21
C LEU A 129 -0.06 8.20 -30.31
N SER A 130 -0.11 8.46 -29.01
CA SER A 130 -0.89 7.67 -28.06
C SER A 130 -1.62 8.56 -27.08
N ALA A 131 -2.83 8.15 -26.68
CA ALA A 131 -3.61 8.85 -25.68
C ALA A 131 -2.82 9.12 -24.39
N ALA A 132 -3.12 10.26 -23.75
CA ALA A 132 -2.61 10.56 -22.42
C ALA A 132 -3.09 9.50 -21.43
N LYS A 133 -2.16 9.02 -20.60
CA LYS A 133 -2.43 8.13 -19.46
C LYS A 133 -2.17 8.92 -18.19
N GLU A 134 -3.22 9.15 -17.42
CA GLU A 134 -3.15 9.72 -16.09
C GLU A 134 -3.30 8.61 -15.03
N ASN A 135 -2.91 8.90 -13.79
CA ASN A 135 -2.94 7.97 -12.66
C ASN A 135 -2.22 6.62 -12.92
N SER A 136 -1.05 6.67 -13.56
CA SER A 136 -0.25 5.49 -13.92
C SER A 136 0.55 4.89 -12.75
N LEU A 137 0.18 5.19 -11.49
CA LEU A 137 0.97 4.84 -10.31
C LEU A 137 1.08 3.32 -10.10
N GLY A 138 0.18 2.54 -10.72
CA GLY A 138 0.08 1.10 -10.52
C GLY A 138 -0.55 0.82 -9.16
N GLN A 139 -1.68 0.12 -9.12
CA GLN A 139 -2.41 -0.13 -7.89
C GLN A 139 -2.17 -1.57 -7.44
N ILE A 140 -1.85 -1.74 -6.16
CA ILE A 140 -1.80 -3.04 -5.49
C ILE A 140 -3.17 -3.30 -4.88
N ASN A 141 -3.75 -4.45 -5.22
CA ASN A 141 -5.01 -4.88 -4.64
C ASN A 141 -4.83 -5.20 -3.16
N PHE A 142 -5.81 -4.82 -2.34
CA PHE A 142 -5.81 -5.08 -0.91
C PHE A 142 -7.21 -5.43 -0.42
N GLN A 143 -7.28 -6.08 0.74
CA GLN A 143 -8.53 -6.28 1.46
C GLN A 143 -8.61 -5.27 2.60
N ALA A 144 -9.76 -4.63 2.77
CA ALA A 144 -9.96 -3.66 3.84
C ALA A 144 -11.11 -4.08 4.76
N LYS A 145 -10.94 -3.82 6.06
CA LYS A 145 -11.99 -3.95 7.07
C LYS A 145 -12.00 -2.71 7.95
N LYS A 146 -13.18 -2.31 8.44
CA LYS A 146 -13.30 -1.24 9.43
C LYS A 146 -12.49 -1.61 10.68
N TYR A 147 -11.79 -0.63 11.23
CA TYR A 147 -10.96 -0.80 12.42
C TYR A 147 -11.19 0.38 13.37
N GLY A 148 -11.64 0.08 14.59
CA GLY A 148 -12.02 1.11 15.55
C GLY A 148 -13.09 2.05 14.99
N THR A 149 -12.91 3.34 15.24
CA THR A 149 -13.91 4.38 14.92
C THR A 149 -13.63 5.12 13.61
N SER A 150 -12.37 5.25 13.21
CA SER A 150 -11.99 6.06 12.04
C SER A 150 -10.72 5.54 11.36
N SER A 151 -10.54 4.22 11.36
CA SER A 151 -9.42 3.56 10.66
C SER A 151 -9.89 2.34 9.88
N TYR A 152 -8.99 1.85 9.03
CA TYR A 152 -9.17 0.61 8.30
C TYR A 152 -7.98 -0.31 8.54
N LEU A 153 -8.26 -1.59 8.76
CA LEU A 153 -7.29 -2.67 8.72
C LEU A 153 -7.18 -3.13 7.28
N ILE A 154 -6.02 -2.88 6.68
CA ILE A 154 -5.67 -3.27 5.32
C ILE A 154 -4.82 -4.53 5.36
N VAL A 155 -5.13 -5.51 4.52
CA VAL A 155 -4.38 -6.75 4.36
C VAL A 155 -4.02 -6.91 2.89
N ILE A 156 -2.72 -7.02 2.63
CA ILE A 156 -2.15 -7.25 1.30
C ILE A 156 -1.54 -8.64 1.31
N LYS A 157 -2.08 -9.52 0.46
CA LYS A 157 -1.62 -10.91 0.32
C LYS A 157 -0.60 -11.02 -0.79
N ASP A 158 0.33 -11.96 -0.63
CA ASP A 158 1.30 -12.34 -1.67
C ASP A 158 2.09 -11.15 -2.23
N LEU A 159 2.35 -10.14 -1.39
CA LEU A 159 3.09 -8.96 -1.81
C LEU A 159 4.55 -9.34 -2.06
N LYS A 160 5.01 -9.12 -3.29
CA LYS A 160 6.37 -9.47 -3.71
C LYS A 160 7.40 -8.62 -2.96
N PRO A 161 8.66 -9.08 -2.82
CA PRO A 161 9.74 -8.23 -2.34
C PRO A 161 9.89 -6.98 -3.22
N GLY A 162 10.03 -5.82 -2.59
CA GLY A 162 10.03 -4.55 -3.31
C GLY A 162 9.90 -3.31 -2.42
N GLU A 163 9.76 -2.16 -3.07
CA GLU A 163 9.57 -0.86 -2.43
C GLU A 163 8.17 -0.34 -2.75
N TYR A 164 7.48 0.19 -1.75
CA TYR A 164 6.07 0.53 -1.85
C TYR A 164 5.76 1.91 -1.27
N GLY A 165 4.78 2.57 -1.89
CA GLY A 165 4.23 3.84 -1.47
C GLY A 165 2.75 3.71 -1.13
N ILE A 166 2.30 4.51 -0.17
CA ILE A 166 0.89 4.69 0.17
C ILE A 166 0.59 6.18 0.04
N SER A 167 -0.38 6.50 -0.82
CA SER A 167 -0.97 7.83 -0.91
C SER A 167 -2.42 7.77 -0.46
N LEU A 168 -2.77 8.73 0.39
CA LEU A 168 -4.14 8.95 0.83
C LEU A 168 -4.67 10.15 0.03
N GLY A 169 -5.68 9.90 -0.79
CA GLY A 169 -6.50 10.94 -1.41
C GLY A 169 -7.32 11.64 -0.34
N ASP A 170 -7.52 12.94 -0.51
CA ASP A 170 -8.56 13.64 0.22
C ASP A 170 -9.84 13.51 -0.61
N PRO A 171 -10.88 12.80 -0.12
CA PRO A 171 -12.12 12.63 -0.87
C PRO A 171 -12.85 13.96 -1.11
N ASP A 172 -12.56 15.00 -0.31
CA ASP A 172 -13.26 16.28 -0.35
C ASP A 172 -12.40 17.46 -0.87
N LYS A 173 -11.10 17.26 -1.14
CA LYS A 173 -10.23 18.31 -1.71
C LYS A 173 -9.18 17.79 -2.68
N MET A 174 -9.00 18.48 -3.80
CA MET A 174 -7.76 18.35 -4.58
C MET A 174 -6.59 18.85 -3.72
N ASN A 175 -5.69 17.94 -3.35
CA ASN A 175 -4.56 18.17 -2.46
C ASN A 175 -3.56 19.21 -3.00
N GLU A 176 -3.75 20.50 -2.66
CA GLU A 176 -2.87 21.59 -3.13
C GLU A 176 -1.76 22.03 -2.15
N LYS A 177 -1.69 21.53 -0.91
CA LYS A 177 -0.77 22.10 0.11
C LYS A 177 0.25 21.20 0.78
N ASN A 178 0.26 19.90 0.50
CA ASN A 178 1.33 19.00 0.95
C ASN A 178 2.20 18.67 -0.26
N GLY A 179 3.38 19.30 -0.41
CA GLY A 179 4.39 18.83 -1.36
C GLY A 179 4.52 17.31 -1.20
N MET A 180 4.27 16.55 -2.28
CA MET A 180 3.72 15.18 -2.18
C MET A 180 4.56 14.30 -1.23
N LYS A 181 4.06 14.14 -0.01
CA LYS A 181 4.62 13.23 0.99
C LYS A 181 3.90 11.92 0.85
N VAL A 182 4.67 10.87 0.59
CA VAL A 182 4.16 9.50 0.45
C VAL A 182 4.63 8.71 1.66
N THR A 183 3.73 7.93 2.24
CA THR A 183 4.09 6.97 3.28
C THR A 183 4.80 5.79 2.62
N THR A 184 5.93 5.35 3.16
CA THR A 184 6.77 4.34 2.49
C THR A 184 7.04 3.13 3.37
N PHE A 185 7.15 1.98 2.71
CA PHE A 185 7.63 0.74 3.31
C PHE A 185 8.28 -0.14 2.25
N SER A 186 9.03 -1.14 2.69
CA SER A 186 9.61 -2.16 1.81
C SER A 186 9.12 -3.54 2.22
N VAL A 187 9.26 -4.53 1.35
CA VAL A 187 9.05 -5.96 1.64
C VAL A 187 10.35 -6.69 1.35
N LYS A 188 10.87 -7.42 2.34
CA LYS A 188 12.18 -8.10 2.27
C LYS A 188 12.18 -9.47 2.94
#